data_AF-A0A7S3IED8-F1
#
_entry.id   AF-A0A7S3IED8-F1
#
_cell.length_a   1.000
_cell.length_b   1.000
_cell.length_c   1.000
_cell.angle_alpha   90.00
_cell.angle_beta   90.00
_cell.angle_gamma   90.00
#
_symmetry.space_group_name_H-M   'P 1'
#
loop_
_entity.id
_entity.type
_entity.pdbx_description
1 polymer ?
#
loop_
_entity_poly.entity_id
_entity_poly.type
_entity_poly.pdbx_seq_one_letter_code
_entity_poly.pdbx_strand_id
1 'polypeptide(L)'
;MFCGIGPLAVKSAAKRKGLRVVCNDLNPEGIHYCKENIKMNKVGDRVTPFNMDAREFVRFHVAQSNLLGTDRESELEIPKESLKFDHCYMNLPVDAVEFLDAFKGLFKDANPKVWRKDPEDPTTLQLPLIHVYGFTFEKERDAALKYFVERIGKALGFEKFSADMVESFHNIRDVSSTSHMYSTTFRLPMEVALGDIYSEFEGAKKKQKV
;
A
#
# COMPACT_ATOMS: atom_id res chain seq x y z
N MET A 1 4.43 1.62 4.62
CA MET A 1 4.44 3.11 4.59
C MET A 1 5.03 3.74 5.84
N PHE A 2 4.72 3.23 7.04
CA PHE A 2 5.21 3.74 8.32
C PHE A 2 5.84 2.58 9.10
N CYS A 3 7.17 2.46 9.07
CA CYS A 3 7.84 1.28 9.60
C CYS A 3 8.50 1.50 10.96
N GLY A 4 8.69 2.73 11.42
CA GLY A 4 9.48 3.06 12.59
C GLY A 4 10.83 2.35 12.55
N ILE A 5 11.14 1.58 13.59
CA ILE A 5 12.35 0.75 13.66
C ILE A 5 12.27 -0.57 12.87
N GLY A 6 11.25 -0.75 12.03
CA GLY A 6 11.06 -1.93 11.17
C GLY A 6 10.53 -3.21 11.81
N PRO A 7 9.77 -3.23 12.93
CA PRO A 7 9.40 -4.47 13.60
C PRO A 7 8.59 -5.42 12.70
N LEU A 8 7.63 -4.88 11.91
CA LEU A 8 6.85 -5.68 10.97
C LEU A 8 7.69 -6.09 9.75
N ALA A 9 8.46 -5.16 9.19
CA ALA A 9 9.26 -5.37 7.98
C ALA A 9 10.32 -6.45 8.21
N VAL A 10 11.15 -6.27 9.24
CA VAL A 10 12.24 -7.16 9.58
C VAL A 10 11.72 -8.54 9.99
N LYS A 11 10.69 -8.59 10.86
CA LYS A 11 10.11 -9.87 11.30
C LYS A 11 9.50 -10.65 10.14
N SER A 12 8.79 -9.98 9.22
CA SER A 12 8.17 -10.62 8.06
C SER A 12 9.21 -11.24 7.15
N ALA A 13 10.27 -10.50 6.81
CA ALA A 13 11.38 -11.03 6.04
C ALA A 13 12.11 -12.16 6.80
N ALA A 14 12.44 -11.98 8.08
CA ALA A 14 13.14 -13.01 8.85
C ALA A 14 12.38 -14.35 8.92
N LYS A 15 11.03 -14.30 9.01
CA LYS A 15 10.18 -15.48 9.12
C LYS A 15 9.76 -16.09 7.79
N ARG A 16 9.77 -15.32 6.69
CA ARG A 16 9.33 -15.78 5.37
C ARG A 16 10.43 -15.52 4.34
N LYS A 17 11.20 -16.56 4.00
CA LYS A 17 12.38 -16.45 3.12
C LYS A 17 12.09 -15.83 1.75
N GLY A 18 10.91 -16.11 1.18
CA GLY A 18 10.51 -15.56 -0.13
C GLY A 18 9.93 -14.13 -0.09
N LEU A 19 9.76 -13.54 1.10
CA LEU A 19 9.13 -12.24 1.26
C LEU A 19 10.19 -11.13 1.23
N ARG A 20 9.97 -10.15 0.35
CA ARG A 20 10.72 -8.90 0.29
C ARG A 20 9.85 -7.75 0.81
N VAL A 21 10.49 -6.79 1.46
CA VAL A 21 9.83 -5.62 2.05
C VAL A 21 10.57 -4.37 1.62
N VAL A 22 9.86 -3.46 0.99
CA VAL A 22 10.28 -2.07 0.90
C VAL A 22 9.55 -1.31 2.01
N CYS A 23 10.30 -0.62 2.87
CA CYS A 23 9.72 0.06 4.02
C CYS A 23 10.20 1.50 4.12
N ASN A 24 9.41 2.34 4.76
CA ASN A 24 9.63 3.77 4.86
C ASN A 24 9.20 4.28 6.23
N ASP A 25 9.86 5.33 6.70
CA ASP A 25 9.41 6.15 7.82
C ASP A 25 9.97 7.57 7.67
N LEU A 26 9.22 8.57 8.15
CA LEU A 26 9.65 9.96 8.09
C LEU A 26 10.74 10.26 9.15
N ASN A 27 10.75 9.53 10.27
CA ASN A 27 11.72 9.76 11.33
C ASN A 27 13.11 9.17 10.98
N PRO A 28 14.16 10.00 10.82
CA PRO A 28 15.50 9.52 10.50
C PRO A 28 16.09 8.59 11.57
N GLU A 29 15.78 8.82 12.85
CA GLU A 29 16.20 7.94 13.96
C GLU A 29 15.51 6.57 13.88
N GLY A 30 14.23 6.56 13.51
CA GLY A 30 13.49 5.32 13.26
C GLY A 30 14.17 4.49 12.17
N ILE A 31 14.55 5.13 11.06
CA ILE A 31 15.24 4.47 9.95
C ILE A 31 16.67 4.06 10.31
N HIS A 32 17.39 4.83 11.12
CA HIS A 32 18.69 4.43 11.66
C HIS A 32 18.58 3.08 12.38
N TYR A 33 17.66 2.96 13.35
CA TYR A 33 17.45 1.69 14.06
C TYR A 33 16.81 0.60 13.18
N CYS A 34 16.03 0.97 12.16
CA CYS A 34 15.54 0.02 11.16
C CYS A 34 16.71 -0.66 10.43
N LYS A 35 17.71 0.12 9.99
CA LYS A 35 18.92 -0.41 9.34
C LYS A 35 19.73 -1.31 10.27
N GLU A 36 19.88 -0.95 11.54
CA GLU A 36 20.52 -1.81 12.54
C GLU A 36 19.74 -3.13 12.73
N ASN A 37 18.41 -3.07 12.84
CA ASN A 37 17.57 -4.27 12.96
C ASN A 37 17.66 -5.17 11.72
N ILE A 38 17.72 -4.60 10.52
CA ILE A 38 17.91 -5.35 9.27
C ILE A 38 19.24 -6.11 9.30
N LYS A 39 20.32 -5.46 9.72
CA LYS A 39 21.65 -6.06 9.85
C LYS A 39 21.68 -7.16 10.90
N MET A 40 21.17 -6.89 12.10
CA MET A 40 21.11 -7.86 13.21
C MET A 40 20.35 -9.14 12.82
N ASN A 41 19.28 -8.99 12.03
CA ASN A 41 18.44 -10.12 11.61
C ASN A 41 18.89 -10.75 10.28
N LYS A 42 19.95 -10.25 9.64
CA LYS A 42 20.51 -10.77 8.38
C LYS A 42 19.46 -10.83 7.25
N VAL A 43 18.70 -9.74 7.09
CA VAL A 43 17.64 -9.61 6.07
C VAL A 43 17.90 -8.47 5.08
N GLY A 44 19.14 -8.00 4.98
CA GLY A 44 19.53 -6.87 4.12
C GLY A 44 19.35 -7.11 2.61
N ASP A 45 19.28 -8.38 2.20
CA ASP A 45 18.97 -8.80 0.83
C ASP A 45 17.46 -8.69 0.50
N ARG A 46 16.60 -8.50 1.51
CA ARG A 46 15.14 -8.58 1.37
C ARG A 46 14.39 -7.43 1.99
N VAL A 47 15.04 -6.59 2.79
CA VAL A 47 14.41 -5.40 3.39
C VAL A 47 15.17 -4.15 2.94
N THR A 48 14.49 -3.29 2.20
CA THR A 48 15.03 -2.01 1.72
C THR A 48 14.34 -0.85 2.46
N PRO A 49 15.05 -0.12 3.35
CA PRO A 49 14.49 1.00 4.10
C PRO A 49 14.71 2.35 3.41
N PHE A 50 13.69 3.20 3.45
CA PHE A 50 13.69 4.59 2.95
C PHE A 50 13.34 5.56 4.07
N ASN A 51 13.80 6.80 3.96
CA ASN A 51 13.46 7.89 4.87
C ASN A 51 12.84 9.05 4.08
N MET A 52 11.52 8.99 3.86
CA MET A 52 10.77 9.94 3.06
C MET A 52 9.40 10.21 3.70
N ASP A 53 8.75 11.30 3.29
CA ASP A 53 7.31 11.43 3.51
C ASP A 53 6.56 10.25 2.89
N ALA A 54 5.52 9.76 3.57
CA ALA A 54 4.84 8.54 3.14
C ALA A 54 4.10 8.69 1.80
N ARG A 55 3.57 9.89 1.49
CA ARG A 55 2.93 10.17 0.20
C ARG A 55 3.95 10.23 -0.92
N GLU A 56 5.09 10.87 -0.66
CA GLU A 56 6.20 10.90 -1.60
C GLU A 56 6.77 9.51 -1.86
N PHE A 57 6.96 8.73 -0.79
CA PHE A 57 7.49 7.37 -0.86
C PHE A 57 6.65 6.45 -1.76
N VAL A 58 5.33 6.45 -1.63
CA VAL A 58 4.49 5.55 -2.45
C VAL A 58 4.49 5.96 -3.93
N ARG A 59 4.48 7.27 -4.21
CA ARG A 59 4.63 7.81 -5.58
C ARG A 59 5.99 7.44 -6.16
N PHE A 60 7.05 7.63 -5.38
CA PHE A 60 8.40 7.23 -5.72
C PHE A 60 8.47 5.74 -6.05
N HIS A 61 7.92 4.87 -5.21
CA HIS A 61 7.95 3.41 -5.43
C HIS A 61 7.30 3.04 -6.76
N VAL A 62 6.10 3.53 -7.04
CA VAL A 62 5.44 3.24 -8.32
C VAL A 62 6.22 3.84 -9.50
N ALA A 63 6.78 5.04 -9.36
CA ALA A 63 7.59 5.67 -10.41
C ALA A 63 8.91 4.93 -10.70
N GLN A 64 9.52 4.26 -9.71
CA GLN A 64 10.72 3.43 -9.91
C GLN A 64 10.46 2.32 -10.93
N SER A 65 9.22 1.82 -11.07
CA SER A 65 8.92 0.81 -12.08
C SER A 65 9.12 1.31 -13.51
N ASN A 66 9.04 2.63 -13.74
CA ASN A 66 9.19 3.25 -15.06
C ASN A 66 10.63 3.29 -15.56
N LEU A 67 11.61 3.08 -14.68
CA LEU A 67 13.02 2.98 -15.07
C LEU A 67 13.36 1.59 -15.64
N LEU A 68 12.54 0.57 -15.37
CA LEU A 68 12.78 -0.79 -15.85
C LEU A 68 12.67 -0.90 -17.38
N GLY A 69 13.73 -1.39 -18.01
CA GLY A 69 13.85 -1.54 -19.46
C GLY A 69 14.27 -0.26 -20.18
N THR A 70 14.71 0.77 -19.46
CA THR A 70 15.22 2.03 -20.00
C THR A 70 16.75 2.10 -19.88
N ASP A 71 17.36 3.09 -20.54
CA ASP A 71 18.78 3.44 -20.36
C ASP A 71 19.12 3.89 -18.93
N ARG A 72 18.10 4.30 -18.16
CA ARG A 72 18.19 4.73 -16.76
C ARG A 72 17.90 3.61 -15.75
N GLU A 73 17.82 2.36 -16.18
CA GLU A 73 17.56 1.22 -15.28
C GLU A 73 18.62 1.07 -14.17
N SER A 74 19.85 1.56 -14.40
CA SER A 74 20.92 1.59 -13.39
C SER A 74 20.68 2.58 -12.24
N GLU A 75 19.72 3.51 -12.40
CA GLU A 75 19.32 4.47 -11.38
C GLU A 75 18.26 3.92 -10.41
N LEU A 76 17.86 2.65 -10.56
CA LEU A 76 16.91 2.00 -9.66
C LEU A 76 17.42 1.98 -8.22
N GLU A 77 16.64 2.60 -7.33
CA GLU A 77 16.86 2.58 -5.89
C GLU A 77 16.06 1.46 -5.22
N ILE A 78 15.00 0.98 -5.88
CA ILE A 78 14.23 -0.19 -5.45
C ILE A 78 14.70 -1.42 -6.24
N PRO A 79 15.05 -2.54 -5.58
CA PRO A 79 15.43 -3.76 -6.28
C PRO A 79 14.38 -4.18 -7.31
N LYS A 80 14.81 -4.66 -8.48
CA LYS A 80 13.92 -5.01 -9.61
C LYS A 80 12.79 -5.95 -9.20
N GLU A 81 13.14 -6.95 -8.42
CA GLU A 81 12.25 -7.96 -7.85
C GLU A 81 11.31 -7.44 -6.73
N SER A 82 11.39 -6.15 -6.40
CA SER A 82 10.53 -5.46 -5.43
C SER A 82 9.81 -4.23 -6.02
N LEU A 83 9.92 -4.00 -7.34
CA LEU A 83 9.25 -2.88 -8.02
C LEU A 83 7.72 -2.99 -7.96
N LYS A 84 7.21 -4.21 -8.16
CA LYS A 84 5.81 -4.52 -7.90
C LYS A 84 5.64 -4.88 -6.42
N PHE A 85 4.63 -4.31 -5.78
CA PHE A 85 4.20 -4.74 -4.45
C PHE A 85 2.75 -5.23 -4.49
N ASP A 86 2.47 -6.34 -3.81
CA ASP A 86 1.13 -6.92 -3.73
C ASP A 86 0.36 -6.46 -2.49
N HIS A 87 1.07 -5.96 -1.47
CA HIS A 87 0.52 -5.53 -0.19
C HIS A 87 1.16 -4.24 0.28
N CYS A 88 0.34 -3.31 0.77
CA CYS A 88 0.77 -2.08 1.42
C CYS A 88 0.25 -2.03 2.86
N TYR A 89 1.18 -2.00 3.82
CA TYR A 89 0.84 -1.86 5.24
C TYR A 89 0.97 -0.39 5.70
N MET A 90 -0.13 0.14 6.25
CA MET A 90 -0.26 1.50 6.76
C MET A 90 -0.44 1.47 8.28
N ASN A 91 0.64 1.16 8.99
CA ASN A 91 0.65 1.01 10.46
C ASN A 91 0.93 2.34 11.19
N LEU A 92 0.07 3.34 10.95
CA LEU A 92 0.03 4.60 11.70
C LEU A 92 -1.40 4.85 12.18
N PRO A 93 -1.87 4.17 13.24
CA PRO A 93 -3.31 4.01 13.51
C PRO A 93 -4.08 5.32 13.78
N VAL A 94 -3.38 6.40 14.14
CA VAL A 94 -4.01 7.71 14.31
C VAL A 94 -4.37 8.32 12.95
N ASP A 95 -3.45 8.27 11.99
CA ASP A 95 -3.53 9.06 10.75
C ASP A 95 -3.56 8.25 9.46
N ALA A 96 -3.40 6.92 9.50
CA ALA A 96 -3.19 6.09 8.31
C ALA A 96 -4.28 6.29 7.24
N VAL A 97 -5.54 6.46 7.65
CA VAL A 97 -6.65 6.72 6.73
C VAL A 97 -6.42 7.99 5.91
N GLU A 98 -5.85 9.04 6.50
CA GLU A 98 -5.64 10.33 5.84
C GLU A 98 -4.57 10.27 4.74
N PHE A 99 -3.69 9.26 4.76
CA PHE A 99 -2.68 9.03 3.72
C PHE A 99 -3.21 8.20 2.54
N LEU A 100 -4.48 7.77 2.57
CA LEU A 100 -5.10 7.06 1.44
C LEU A 100 -5.27 7.92 0.19
N ASP A 101 -5.25 9.25 0.36
CA ASP A 101 -5.22 10.20 -0.74
C ASP A 101 -4.01 10.01 -1.67
N ALA A 102 -2.90 9.46 -1.16
CA ALA A 102 -1.69 9.18 -1.94
C ALA A 102 -1.89 8.12 -3.04
N PHE A 103 -2.95 7.31 -2.97
CA PHE A 103 -3.25 6.28 -3.97
C PHE A 103 -4.10 6.81 -5.14
N LYS A 104 -4.64 8.02 -5.05
CA LYS A 104 -5.45 8.63 -6.12
C LYS A 104 -4.59 8.87 -7.37
N GLY A 105 -4.96 8.24 -8.48
CA GLY A 105 -4.24 8.33 -9.75
C GLY A 105 -2.80 7.80 -9.69
N LEU A 106 -2.43 7.06 -8.64
CA LEU A 106 -1.05 6.62 -8.41
C LEU A 106 -0.53 5.72 -9.54
N PHE A 107 -1.41 4.96 -10.17
CA PHE A 107 -1.06 3.96 -11.17
C PHE A 107 -1.24 4.42 -12.62
N LYS A 108 -1.58 5.69 -12.84
CA LYS A 108 -1.89 6.22 -14.18
C LYS A 108 -0.72 6.06 -15.17
N ASP A 109 0.50 6.27 -14.68
CA ASP A 109 1.75 6.21 -15.47
C ASP A 109 2.61 5.00 -15.05
N ALA A 110 2.03 4.00 -14.39
CA ALA A 110 2.79 2.87 -13.88
C ALA A 110 3.21 1.92 -15.01
N ASN A 111 4.48 1.51 -15.05
CA ASN A 111 5.03 0.65 -16.10
C ASN A 111 4.17 -0.62 -16.30
N PRO A 112 3.56 -0.79 -17.50
CA PRO A 112 2.72 -1.95 -17.79
C PRO A 112 3.42 -3.30 -17.60
N LYS A 113 4.73 -3.38 -17.87
CA LYS A 113 5.52 -4.60 -17.72
C LYS A 113 5.67 -5.07 -16.28
N VAL A 114 5.49 -4.16 -15.32
CA VAL A 114 5.61 -4.45 -13.89
C VAL A 114 4.23 -4.67 -13.27
N TRP A 115 3.25 -3.88 -13.68
CA TRP A 115 1.97 -3.78 -12.98
C TRP A 115 0.82 -4.52 -13.66
N ARG A 116 0.98 -5.00 -14.90
CA ARG A 116 -0.07 -5.74 -15.61
C ARG A 116 0.33 -7.21 -15.79
N LYS A 117 -0.68 -8.09 -15.79
CA LYS A 117 -0.45 -9.51 -16.13
C LYS A 117 -0.09 -9.67 -17.61
N ASP A 118 -0.73 -8.88 -18.47
CA ASP A 118 -0.40 -8.73 -19.88
C ASP A 118 -0.10 -7.23 -20.13
N PRO A 119 1.15 -6.87 -20.48
CA PRO A 119 1.54 -5.48 -20.69
C PRO A 119 0.69 -4.74 -21.74
N GLU A 120 0.22 -5.47 -22.76
CA GLU A 120 -0.57 -4.91 -23.87
C GLU A 120 -2.05 -4.77 -23.52
N ASP A 121 -2.52 -5.47 -22.48
CA ASP A 121 -3.91 -5.39 -22.02
C ASP A 121 -4.04 -4.49 -20.78
N PRO A 122 -4.52 -3.24 -20.92
CA PRO A 122 -4.71 -2.34 -19.79
C PRO A 122 -5.68 -2.87 -18.73
N THR A 123 -6.59 -3.79 -19.10
CA THR A 123 -7.58 -4.37 -18.20
C THR A 123 -6.99 -5.33 -17.17
N THR A 124 -5.74 -5.76 -17.38
CA THR A 124 -5.03 -6.73 -16.54
C THR A 124 -4.13 -6.08 -15.47
N LEU A 125 -4.31 -4.78 -15.20
CA LEU A 125 -3.66 -4.06 -14.10
C LEU A 125 -3.89 -4.76 -12.76
N GLN A 126 -2.79 -5.06 -12.07
CA GLN A 126 -2.77 -5.75 -10.78
C GLN A 126 -2.54 -4.74 -9.66
N LEU A 127 -3.59 -4.45 -8.91
CA LEU A 127 -3.54 -3.48 -7.81
C LEU A 127 -3.26 -4.15 -6.47
N PRO A 128 -2.58 -3.47 -5.53
CA PRO A 128 -2.21 -4.03 -4.24
C PRO A 128 -3.39 -4.14 -3.27
N LEU A 129 -3.26 -5.02 -2.27
CA LEU A 129 -4.05 -4.94 -1.05
C LEU A 129 -3.51 -3.83 -0.16
N ILE A 130 -4.41 -3.00 0.36
CA ILE A 130 -4.10 -1.96 1.32
C ILE A 130 -4.58 -2.42 2.69
N HIS A 131 -3.68 -2.42 3.67
CA HIS A 131 -3.95 -2.75 5.07
C HIS A 131 -3.86 -1.47 5.90
N VAL A 132 -5.02 -0.93 6.26
CA VAL A 132 -5.14 0.32 7.01
C VAL A 132 -5.40 0.00 8.47
N TYR A 133 -4.51 0.42 9.35
CA TYR A 133 -4.72 0.34 10.78
C TYR A 133 -5.36 1.63 11.26
N GLY A 134 -6.31 1.53 12.20
CA GLY A 134 -7.01 2.70 12.69
C GLY A 134 -7.62 2.50 14.06
N PHE A 135 -7.89 3.60 14.76
CA PHE A 135 -8.69 3.60 15.98
C PHE A 135 -10.14 3.99 15.71
N THR A 136 -11.05 3.44 16.49
CA THR A 136 -12.45 3.86 16.58
C THR A 136 -12.94 3.80 18.02
N PHE A 137 -13.96 4.59 18.33
CA PHE A 137 -14.69 4.52 19.59
C PHE A 137 -15.95 3.65 19.52
N GLU A 138 -16.24 3.11 18.33
CA GLU A 138 -17.34 2.18 18.12
C GLU A 138 -17.03 0.83 18.76
N LYS A 139 -17.87 0.44 19.71
CA LYS A 139 -17.73 -0.83 20.45
C LYS A 139 -18.20 -2.03 19.63
N GLU A 140 -19.31 -1.87 18.92
CA GLU A 140 -19.91 -2.95 18.13
C GLU A 140 -19.20 -3.08 16.79
N ARG A 141 -18.86 -4.32 16.41
CA ARG A 141 -18.05 -4.61 15.23
C ARG A 141 -18.63 -4.00 13.95
N ASP A 142 -19.94 -4.05 13.76
CA ASP A 142 -20.57 -3.56 12.53
C ASP A 142 -20.60 -2.02 12.47
N ALA A 143 -20.74 -1.36 13.63
CA ALA A 143 -20.60 0.09 13.72
C ALA A 143 -19.15 0.53 13.46
N ALA A 144 -18.17 -0.20 14.01
CA ALA A 144 -16.75 0.01 13.73
C ALA A 144 -16.42 -0.17 12.24
N LEU A 145 -16.96 -1.21 11.60
CA LEU A 145 -16.79 -1.44 10.16
C LEU A 145 -17.37 -0.27 9.35
N LYS A 146 -18.60 0.14 9.66
CA LYS A 146 -19.25 1.29 9.00
C LYS A 146 -18.42 2.57 9.14
N TYR A 147 -17.92 2.85 10.35
CA TYR A 147 -17.03 3.98 10.62
C TYR A 147 -15.78 3.97 9.71
N PHE A 148 -15.09 2.83 9.59
CA PHE A 148 -13.91 2.74 8.74
C PHE A 148 -14.25 2.82 7.24
N VAL A 149 -15.34 2.19 6.80
CA VAL A 149 -15.80 2.27 5.40
C VAL A 149 -16.05 3.74 5.00
N GLU A 150 -16.77 4.50 5.82
CA GLU A 150 -17.07 5.91 5.54
C GLU A 150 -15.79 6.76 5.47
N ARG A 151 -14.88 6.61 6.45
CA ARG A 151 -13.62 7.37 6.45
C ARG A 151 -12.69 6.99 5.30
N ILE A 152 -12.58 5.69 4.99
CA ILE A 152 -11.74 5.19 3.89
C ILE A 152 -12.30 5.69 2.55
N GLY A 153 -13.61 5.58 2.32
CA GLY A 153 -14.26 6.08 1.10
C GLY A 153 -14.02 7.58 0.91
N LYS A 154 -14.17 8.38 1.97
CA LYS A 154 -13.89 9.81 1.95
C LYS A 154 -12.42 10.11 1.62
N ALA A 155 -11.47 9.46 2.29
CA ALA A 155 -10.04 9.71 2.08
C ALA A 155 -9.60 9.31 0.67
N LEU A 156 -10.10 8.19 0.15
CA LEU A 156 -9.90 7.76 -1.23
C LEU A 156 -10.62 8.64 -2.27
N GLY A 157 -11.57 9.50 -1.85
CA GLY A 157 -12.43 10.23 -2.78
C GLY A 157 -13.33 9.31 -3.61
N PHE A 158 -13.75 8.19 -3.03
CA PHE A 158 -14.51 7.15 -3.69
C PHE A 158 -15.78 6.83 -2.91
N GLU A 159 -16.86 7.51 -3.28
CA GLU A 159 -18.16 7.41 -2.59
C GLU A 159 -18.80 6.01 -2.67
N LYS A 160 -18.41 5.22 -3.67
CA LYS A 160 -18.87 3.83 -3.83
C LYS A 160 -18.14 2.85 -2.91
N PHE A 161 -17.16 3.30 -2.12
CA PHE A 161 -16.47 2.42 -1.19
C PHE A 161 -17.44 1.91 -0.11
N SER A 162 -17.56 0.60 -0.01
CA SER A 162 -18.56 -0.05 0.84
C SER A 162 -18.01 -1.31 1.51
N ALA A 163 -18.77 -1.85 2.47
CA ALA A 163 -18.33 -2.98 3.28
C ALA A 163 -18.05 -4.27 2.49
N ASP A 164 -18.69 -4.47 1.33
CA ASP A 164 -18.44 -5.59 0.40
C ASP A 164 -17.08 -5.51 -0.30
N MET A 165 -16.45 -4.33 -0.35
CA MET A 165 -15.09 -4.16 -0.85
C MET A 165 -14.02 -4.49 0.19
N VAL A 166 -14.41 -4.66 1.46
CA VAL A 166 -13.50 -5.00 2.56
C VAL A 166 -13.27 -6.51 2.57
N GLU A 167 -12.06 -6.93 2.17
CA GLU A 167 -11.65 -8.34 2.16
C GLU A 167 -11.45 -8.89 3.58
N SER A 168 -11.05 -8.03 4.52
CA SER A 168 -10.80 -8.43 5.91
C SER A 168 -10.94 -7.25 6.87
N PHE A 169 -11.56 -7.52 8.03
CA PHE A 169 -11.74 -6.57 9.10
C PHE A 169 -11.48 -7.25 10.45
N HIS A 170 -10.37 -6.88 11.11
CA HIS A 170 -9.90 -7.53 12.34
C HIS A 170 -9.71 -6.52 13.46
N ASN A 171 -10.27 -6.80 14.63
CA ASN A 171 -9.87 -6.13 15.87
C ASN A 171 -8.45 -6.61 16.22
N ILE A 172 -7.50 -5.68 16.24
CA ILE A 172 -6.09 -5.95 16.55
C ILE A 172 -5.89 -5.97 18.06
N ARG A 173 -6.48 -5.01 18.76
CA ARG A 173 -6.50 -4.90 20.22
C ARG A 173 -7.45 -3.79 20.67
N ASP A 174 -7.91 -3.91 21.90
CA ASP A 174 -8.51 -2.80 22.63
C ASP A 174 -7.40 -2.02 23.35
N VAL A 175 -7.31 -0.71 23.09
CA VAL A 175 -6.31 0.18 23.70
C VAL A 175 -6.82 0.70 25.04
N SER A 176 -8.13 0.86 25.16
CA SER A 176 -8.84 1.18 26.39
C SER A 176 -10.24 0.56 26.35
N SER A 177 -11.07 0.82 27.36
CA SER A 177 -12.49 0.43 27.36
C SER A 177 -13.33 1.11 26.27
N THR A 178 -12.79 2.14 25.62
CA THR A 178 -13.48 2.96 24.63
C THR A 178 -12.75 3.03 23.30
N SER A 179 -11.43 2.81 23.25
CA SER A 179 -10.64 2.93 22.03
C SER A 179 -10.24 1.56 21.50
N HIS A 180 -10.73 1.23 20.31
CA HIS A 180 -10.54 -0.07 19.68
C HIS A 180 -9.68 0.07 18.41
N MET A 181 -8.63 -0.73 18.30
CA MET A 181 -7.72 -0.74 17.15
C MET A 181 -8.14 -1.82 16.16
N TYR A 182 -8.39 -1.43 14.91
CA TYR A 182 -8.73 -2.35 13.83
C TYR A 182 -7.71 -2.29 12.70
N SER A 183 -7.65 -3.38 11.93
CA SER A 183 -7.03 -3.44 10.60
C SER A 183 -8.13 -3.71 9.59
N THR A 184 -8.26 -2.80 8.62
CA THR A 184 -9.17 -2.91 7.47
C THR A 184 -8.35 -3.19 6.22
N THR A 185 -8.62 -4.31 5.56
CA THR A 185 -7.95 -4.75 4.35
C THR A 185 -8.90 -4.67 3.16
N PHE A 186 -8.47 -4.05 2.07
CA PHE A 186 -9.21 -4.00 0.82
C PHE A 186 -8.25 -3.95 -0.38
N ARG A 187 -8.69 -4.42 -1.55
CA ARG A 187 -7.99 -4.18 -2.81
C ARG A 187 -8.15 -2.72 -3.20
N LEU A 188 -7.06 -2.03 -3.55
CA LEU A 188 -7.15 -0.66 -4.05
C LEU A 188 -8.13 -0.61 -5.25
N PRO A 189 -9.21 0.20 -5.20
CA PRO A 189 -10.17 0.28 -6.29
C PRO A 189 -9.52 0.81 -7.57
N MET A 190 -9.93 0.26 -8.72
CA MET A 190 -9.39 0.62 -10.03
C MET A 190 -9.66 2.10 -10.35
N GLU A 191 -10.85 2.57 -10.01
CA GLU A 191 -11.30 3.96 -10.12
C GLU A 191 -10.37 4.91 -9.38
N VAL A 192 -9.94 4.54 -8.17
CA VAL A 192 -9.02 5.35 -7.38
C VAL A 192 -7.62 5.29 -7.96
N ALA A 193 -7.14 4.10 -8.29
CA ALA A 193 -5.78 3.88 -8.78
C ALA A 193 -5.48 4.62 -10.09
N LEU A 194 -6.47 4.68 -10.99
CA LEU A 194 -6.37 5.34 -12.29
C LEU A 194 -6.81 6.81 -12.24
N GLY A 195 -7.68 7.20 -11.29
CA GLY A 195 -8.19 8.56 -11.18
C GLY A 195 -8.89 9.00 -12.47
N ASP A 196 -8.49 10.15 -13.00
CA ASP A 196 -9.17 10.79 -14.14
C ASP A 196 -9.16 9.95 -15.44
N ILE A 197 -8.19 9.03 -15.59
CA ILE A 197 -8.09 8.16 -16.78
C ILE A 197 -8.89 6.85 -16.67
N TYR A 198 -9.66 6.65 -15.58
CA TYR A 198 -10.47 5.44 -15.40
C TYR A 198 -11.52 5.24 -16.51
N SER A 199 -12.06 6.33 -17.06
CA SER A 199 -13.07 6.26 -18.13
C SER A 199 -12.55 5.58 -19.41
N GLU A 200 -11.27 5.77 -19.73
CA GLU A 200 -10.59 5.13 -20.86
C GLU A 200 -10.48 3.61 -20.65
N PHE A 201 -10.16 3.19 -19.43
CA PHE A 201 -10.10 1.80 -19.03
C PHE A 201 -11.46 1.10 -19.14
N GLU A 202 -12.55 1.74 -18.72
CA GLU A 202 -13.90 1.19 -18.91
C GLU A 202 -14.25 1.01 -20.39
N GLY A 203 -13.84 1.95 -21.24
CA GLY A 203 -14.01 1.87 -22.69
C GLY A 203 -13.30 0.65 -23.28
N ALA A 204 -12.07 0.36 -22.84
CA ALA A 204 -11.30 -0.81 -23.27
C ALA A 204 -11.96 -2.14 -22.86
N LYS A 205 -12.43 -2.25 -21.61
CA LYS A 205 -13.14 -3.44 -21.12
C LYS A 205 -14.40 -3.76 -21.91
N LYS A 206 -15.14 -2.74 -22.35
CA LYS A 206 -16.36 -2.93 -23.15
C LYS A 206 -16.04 -3.48 -24.54
N LYS A 207 -14.94 -3.04 -25.16
CA LYS A 207 -14.51 -3.50 -26.49
C LYS A 207 -14.06 -4.97 -26.52
N GLN A 208 -13.49 -5.49 -25.43
CA GLN A 208 -13.08 -6.90 -25.34
C GLN A 208 -14.23 -7.89 -25.13
N LYS A 209 -15.41 -7.41 -24.72
CA LYS A 209 -16.61 -8.24 -24.50
C LYS A 209 -17.51 -8.36 -25.75
N VAL A 210 -17.14 -7.70 -26.85
CA VAL A 210 -17.87 -7.69 -28.14
C VAL A 210 -17.18 -8.62 -29.11
#